data_AF-A0A7X4Y9I5-F1
#
_entry.id   AF-A0A7X4Y9I5-F1
#
_cell.length_a   1.000
_cell.length_b   1.000
_cell.length_c   1.000
_cell.angle_alpha   90.00
_cell.angle_beta   90.00
_cell.angle_gamma   90.00
#
_symmetry.space_group_name_H-M   'P 1'
#
loop_
_entity.id
_entity.type
_entity.pdbx_description
1 polymer ?
#
loop_
_entity_poly.entity_id
_entity_poly.type
_entity_poly.pdbx_seq_one_letter_code
_entity_poly.pdbx_strand_id
1 'polypeptide(L)'
;MQTLESFLELTNANLFLKEFSFAQNNFSPQPEKSLELADHIVWIKDQIIIYQLKERIPDGPMSAETEIRWFQNKVLKKAKTQVRDTLNYLNSYPNIAIKNQRNHSFTISKDQVTQIAKIILYAVPYDPPQEFRDTKHLESSTSGFIHIINVLDYIGICQSLITPAEIWEYFDFRETVIRKWPERASRIKEQALVGQFLSGELDFWPEAHYESYLTSHSNDLESFNIMPFLNGLQERLTPVQGAAQGEFDYYKILREFAQLNRADLRALKERLLWCLKTCQSGEMTKPSRIAVPRTNCGFVFIPVPAEFRNDPLSGMIAITRAAKYEDKMAREVGTAISYNKPYFDMLHCFLEFPWATDPELEQEMRESPILRTARFEIAQRYKFD
;
A
#
# COMPACT_ATOMS: atom_id res chain seq x y z
N MET A 1 -16.93 17.90 15.94
CA MET A 1 -15.48 18.10 15.93
C MET A 1 -14.86 16.75 15.58
N GLN A 2 -14.11 16.65 14.48
CA GLN A 2 -13.48 15.39 14.07
C GLN A 2 -12.23 15.18 14.96
N THR A 3 -12.09 14.03 15.61
CA THR A 3 -10.90 13.69 16.41
C THR A 3 -9.73 13.31 15.51
N LEU A 4 -8.49 13.42 15.98
CA LEU A 4 -7.31 12.97 15.22
C LEU A 4 -7.43 11.51 14.76
N GLU A 5 -7.99 10.64 15.62
CA GLU A 5 -8.29 9.24 15.30
C GLU A 5 -9.22 9.12 14.09
N SER A 6 -10.41 9.76 14.14
CA SER A 6 -11.38 9.71 13.05
C SER A 6 -10.87 10.33 11.74
N PHE A 7 -9.98 11.32 11.83
CA PHE A 7 -9.31 11.89 10.66
C PHE A 7 -8.32 10.92 10.03
N LEU A 8 -7.49 10.27 10.85
CA LEU A 8 -6.50 9.31 10.36
C LEU A 8 -7.16 8.06 9.82
N GLU A 9 -8.21 7.56 10.48
CA GLU A 9 -9.01 6.43 10.00
C GLU A 9 -9.50 6.67 8.57
N LEU A 10 -10.08 7.84 8.30
CA LEU A 10 -10.56 8.21 6.98
C LEU A 10 -9.42 8.38 5.98
N THR A 11 -8.34 9.07 6.37
CA THR A 11 -7.18 9.33 5.50
C THR A 11 -6.51 8.02 5.09
N ASN A 12 -6.20 7.17 6.06
CA ASN A 12 -5.55 5.89 5.82
C ASN A 12 -6.48 4.92 5.09
N ALA A 13 -7.79 4.90 5.36
CA ALA A 13 -8.72 4.07 4.60
C ALA A 13 -8.78 4.43 3.13
N ASN A 14 -8.70 5.72 2.80
CA ASN A 14 -8.70 6.18 1.41
C ASN A 14 -7.38 5.86 0.70
N LEU A 15 -6.26 5.92 1.43
CA LEU A 15 -4.92 5.69 0.90
C LEU A 15 -4.57 4.20 0.80
N PHE A 16 -4.88 3.43 1.84
CA PHE A 16 -4.52 2.02 2.01
C PHE A 16 -5.65 1.04 1.73
N LEU A 17 -6.84 1.51 1.38
CA LEU A 17 -8.08 0.70 1.34
C LEU A 17 -8.53 0.27 2.74
N LYS A 18 -9.85 0.18 2.93
CA LYS A 18 -10.47 -0.27 4.21
C LYS A 18 -10.09 -1.71 4.57
N GLU A 19 -9.77 -2.49 3.56
CA GLU A 19 -9.34 -3.89 3.62
C GLU A 19 -8.06 -4.05 4.44
N PHE A 20 -7.15 -3.08 4.36
CA PHE A 20 -5.82 -3.15 4.96
C PHE A 20 -5.62 -2.21 6.14
N SER A 21 -6.69 -1.57 6.62
CA SER A 21 -6.66 -0.59 7.71
C SER A 21 -7.44 -1.09 8.94
N PHE A 22 -6.82 -0.96 10.12
CA PHE A 22 -7.29 -1.53 11.38
C PHE A 22 -7.15 -0.49 12.51
N ALA A 23 -8.26 -0.06 13.11
CA ALA A 23 -8.27 1.04 14.08
C ALA A 23 -8.78 0.66 15.48
N GLN A 24 -9.65 -0.36 15.59
CA GLN A 24 -10.15 -0.86 16.88
C GLN A 24 -9.34 -2.07 17.32
N ASN A 25 -8.09 -1.84 17.69
CA ASN A 25 -7.08 -2.90 17.81
C ASN A 25 -7.00 -3.55 19.20
N ASN A 26 -8.16 -3.78 19.83
CA ASN A 26 -8.23 -4.60 21.03
C ASN A 26 -8.26 -6.08 20.64
N PHE A 27 -7.45 -6.89 21.33
CA PHE A 27 -7.45 -8.33 21.15
C PHE A 27 -7.33 -9.04 22.50
N SER A 28 -7.93 -10.23 22.58
CA SER A 28 -7.95 -11.02 23.80
C SER A 28 -7.19 -12.33 23.59
N PRO A 29 -5.89 -12.41 23.96
CA PRO A 29 -5.15 -13.67 23.86
C PRO A 29 -5.70 -14.74 24.83
N GLN A 30 -6.42 -14.33 25.88
CA GLN A 30 -7.13 -15.18 26.84
C GLN A 30 -8.47 -14.50 27.19
N PRO A 31 -9.52 -15.25 27.58
CA PRO A 31 -10.86 -14.70 27.82
C PRO A 31 -10.92 -13.50 28.79
N GLU A 32 -10.02 -13.46 29.78
CA GLU A 32 -10.01 -12.44 30.84
C GLU A 32 -8.96 -11.33 30.61
N LYS A 33 -8.18 -11.41 29.53
CA LYS A 33 -7.09 -10.46 29.25
C LYS A 33 -7.36 -9.74 27.94
N SER A 34 -7.87 -8.52 28.01
CA SER A 34 -7.95 -7.60 26.87
C SER A 34 -6.66 -6.80 26.77
N LEU A 35 -5.99 -6.88 25.63
CA LEU A 35 -4.80 -6.10 25.29
C LEU A 35 -5.11 -5.17 24.12
N GLU A 36 -4.42 -4.04 24.07
CA GLU A 36 -4.57 -3.03 23.04
C GLU A 36 -3.27 -2.94 22.22
N LEU A 37 -3.36 -3.02 20.89
CA LEU A 37 -2.26 -2.65 20.00
C LEU A 37 -2.22 -1.11 19.86
N ALA A 38 -1.40 -0.61 18.94
CA ALA A 38 -1.38 0.82 18.64
C ALA A 38 -2.71 1.30 18.05
N ASP A 39 -2.97 2.60 18.17
CA ASP A 39 -4.22 3.26 17.77
C ASP A 39 -4.64 2.94 16.33
N HIS A 40 -3.69 2.74 15.41
CA HIS A 40 -3.99 2.31 14.05
C HIS A 40 -2.88 1.42 13.48
N ILE A 41 -3.27 0.38 12.75
CA ILE A 41 -2.39 -0.54 12.03
C ILE A 41 -2.81 -0.57 10.57
N VAL A 42 -1.83 -0.46 9.68
CA VAL A 42 -1.99 -0.84 8.28
C VAL A 42 -1.22 -2.13 8.06
N TRP A 43 -1.87 -3.13 7.46
CA TRP A 43 -1.25 -4.43 7.19
C TRP A 43 -1.50 -4.88 5.76
N ILE A 44 -0.43 -4.93 4.97
CA ILE A 44 -0.44 -5.34 3.56
C ILE A 44 0.65 -6.38 3.37
N LYS A 45 0.26 -7.61 3.02
CA LYS A 45 1.18 -8.74 2.80
C LYS A 45 2.07 -8.98 4.03
N ASP A 46 3.37 -8.74 3.92
CA ASP A 46 4.38 -8.95 4.96
C ASP A 46 4.83 -7.65 5.67
N GLN A 47 4.18 -6.54 5.32
CA GLN A 47 4.48 -5.20 5.79
C GLN A 47 3.41 -4.70 6.76
N ILE A 48 3.83 -4.20 7.92
CA ILE A 48 2.98 -3.53 8.89
C ILE A 48 3.44 -2.09 9.11
N ILE A 49 2.51 -1.14 9.10
CA ILE A 49 2.73 0.22 9.59
C ILE A 49 1.94 0.40 10.89
N ILE A 50 2.65 0.71 11.96
CA ILE A 50 2.10 0.99 13.28
C ILE A 50 1.99 2.50 13.45
N TYR A 51 0.79 3.00 13.70
CA TYR A 51 0.52 4.40 14.00
C TYR A 51 0.09 4.56 15.45
N GLN A 52 0.82 5.40 16.19
CA GLN A 52 0.44 5.85 17.51
C GLN A 52 0.17 7.35 17.50
N LEU A 53 -1.00 7.76 17.96
CA LEU A 53 -1.51 9.11 17.88
C LEU A 53 -1.40 9.83 19.23
N LYS A 54 -1.04 11.12 19.17
CA LYS A 54 -0.99 11.99 20.34
C LYS A 54 -1.52 13.37 19.98
N GLU A 55 -2.74 13.66 20.43
CA GLU A 55 -3.38 14.96 20.27
C GLU A 55 -3.18 15.82 21.53
N ARG A 56 -2.75 17.07 21.33
CA ARG A 56 -2.69 18.07 22.40
C ARG A 56 -4.02 18.78 22.48
N ILE A 57 -4.80 18.45 23.51
CA ILE A 57 -5.96 19.24 23.93
C ILE A 57 -5.46 20.20 25.02
N PRO A 58 -5.44 21.53 24.78
CA PRO A 58 -5.04 22.50 25.79
C PRO A 58 -6.00 22.45 26.97
N ASP A 59 -5.44 22.28 28.17
CA ASP A 59 -6.17 22.37 29.43
C ASP A 59 -5.28 23.18 30.36
N GLY A 60 -5.56 24.48 30.46
CA GLY A 60 -4.76 25.46 31.20
C GLY A 60 -3.74 26.27 30.36
N PRO A 61 -2.83 27.00 31.04
CA PRO A 61 -1.91 27.93 30.39
C PRO A 61 -0.92 27.25 29.43
N MET A 62 -0.81 27.78 28.22
CA MET A 62 0.14 27.33 27.20
C MET A 62 1.46 28.11 27.32
N SER A 63 2.37 27.65 28.18
CA SER A 63 3.76 28.14 28.21
C SER A 63 4.67 27.23 27.39
N ALA A 64 5.80 27.76 26.89
CA ALA A 64 6.78 26.98 26.14
C ALA A 64 7.24 25.74 26.93
N GLU A 65 7.50 25.88 28.23
CA GLU A 65 7.93 24.79 29.10
C GLU A 65 6.83 23.73 29.27
N THR A 66 5.56 24.15 29.34
CA THR A 66 4.42 23.25 29.49
C THR A 66 4.25 22.40 28.23
N GLU A 67 4.39 23.01 27.06
CA GLU A 67 4.29 22.29 25.79
C GLU A 67 5.48 21.35 25.55
N ILE A 68 6.71 21.78 25.85
CA ILE A 68 7.90 20.90 25.81
C ILE A 68 7.71 19.69 26.73
N ARG A 69 7.22 19.91 27.95
CA ARG A 69 6.93 18.82 28.89
C ARG A 69 5.84 17.89 28.38
N TRP A 70 4.80 18.41 27.74
CA TRP A 70 3.77 17.58 27.09
C TRP A 70 4.39 16.71 25.99
N PHE A 71 5.19 17.30 25.10
CA PHE A 71 5.83 16.58 24.00
C PHE A 71 6.73 15.46 24.51
N GLN A 72 7.63 15.76 25.45
CA GLN A 72 8.53 14.78 26.05
C GLN A 72 7.77 13.63 26.73
N ASN A 73 6.71 13.92 27.48
CA ASN A 73 6.01 12.90 28.25
C ASN A 73 4.98 12.11 27.43
N LYS A 74 4.24 12.76 26.55
CA LYS A 74 3.14 12.13 25.79
C LYS A 74 3.62 11.58 24.46
N VAL A 75 4.39 12.35 23.70
CA VAL A 75 4.93 11.93 22.40
C VAL A 75 6.14 11.03 22.59
N LEU A 76 7.20 11.50 23.26
CA LEU A 76 8.47 10.77 23.29
C LEU A 76 8.49 9.56 24.24
N LYS A 77 7.80 9.65 25.38
CA LYS A 77 7.75 8.56 26.38
C LYS A 77 6.54 7.66 26.20
N LYS A 78 5.32 8.20 26.35
CA LYS A 78 4.10 7.38 26.35
C LYS A 78 3.86 6.70 25.00
N ALA A 79 3.92 7.42 23.89
CA ALA A 79 3.68 6.85 22.57
C ALA A 79 4.72 5.76 22.23
N LYS A 80 6.01 5.99 22.53
CA LYS A 80 7.07 4.99 22.39
C LYS A 80 6.77 3.70 23.16
N THR A 81 6.28 3.82 24.40
CA THR A 81 5.88 2.66 25.21
C THR A 81 4.77 1.87 24.54
N GLN A 82 3.73 2.53 24.02
CA GLN A 82 2.62 1.86 23.34
C GLN A 82 3.06 1.16 22.03
N VAL A 83 3.95 1.80 21.26
CA VAL A 83 4.59 1.16 20.09
C VAL A 83 5.38 -0.07 20.52
N ARG A 84 6.19 0.02 21.57
CA ARG A 84 6.96 -1.12 22.11
C ARG A 84 6.03 -2.26 22.53
N ASP A 85 4.95 -1.96 23.24
CA ASP A 85 4.03 -2.98 23.73
C ASP A 85 3.35 -3.69 22.55
N THR A 86 2.97 -2.96 21.50
CA THR A 86 2.47 -3.53 20.23
C THR A 86 3.47 -4.49 19.59
N LEU A 87 4.74 -4.09 19.49
CA LEU A 87 5.81 -4.95 18.93
C LEU A 87 6.01 -6.21 19.79
N ASN A 88 5.98 -6.06 21.12
CA ASN A 88 6.08 -7.19 22.03
C ASN A 88 4.90 -8.16 21.82
N TYR A 89 3.69 -7.65 21.62
CA TYR A 89 2.52 -8.46 21.35
C TYR A 89 2.65 -9.23 20.04
N LEU A 90 3.00 -8.55 18.94
CA LEU A 90 3.25 -9.16 17.62
C LEU A 90 4.31 -10.27 17.69
N ASN A 91 5.31 -10.13 18.56
CA ASN A 91 6.39 -11.11 18.72
C ASN A 91 6.07 -12.26 19.69
N SER A 92 5.22 -12.02 20.68
CA SER A 92 4.95 -12.96 21.79
C SER A 92 3.72 -13.81 21.56
N TYR A 93 2.72 -13.30 20.83
CA TYR A 93 1.49 -14.02 20.53
C TYR A 93 1.56 -14.58 19.11
N PRO A 94 1.38 -15.90 18.92
CA PRO A 94 1.49 -16.51 17.59
C PRO A 94 0.38 -16.05 16.64
N ASN A 95 -0.77 -15.69 17.20
CA ASN A 95 -1.97 -15.30 16.48
C ASN A 95 -2.62 -14.12 17.20
N ILE A 96 -2.85 -13.02 16.48
CA ILE A 96 -3.55 -11.84 16.99
C ILE A 96 -4.77 -11.59 16.10
N ALA A 97 -5.96 -11.80 16.66
CA ALA A 97 -7.21 -11.53 15.97
C ALA A 97 -7.50 -10.02 15.95
N ILE A 98 -7.75 -9.47 14.76
CA ILE A 98 -8.07 -8.06 14.53
C ILE A 98 -9.21 -7.94 13.51
N LYS A 99 -9.87 -6.77 13.50
CA LYS A 99 -10.90 -6.44 12.51
C LYS A 99 -10.50 -5.21 11.72
N ASN A 100 -10.61 -5.31 10.40
CA ASN A 100 -10.36 -4.16 9.54
C ASN A 100 -11.58 -3.22 9.50
N GLN A 101 -11.47 -2.12 8.76
CA GLN A 101 -12.56 -1.16 8.58
C GLN A 101 -13.74 -1.67 7.73
N ARG A 102 -13.64 -2.88 7.16
CA ARG A 102 -14.77 -3.62 6.57
C ARG A 102 -15.49 -4.52 7.58
N ASN A 103 -15.04 -4.54 8.84
CA ASN A 103 -15.47 -5.47 9.90
C ASN A 103 -15.15 -6.95 9.60
N HIS A 104 -14.25 -7.23 8.67
CA HIS A 104 -13.78 -8.58 8.41
C HIS A 104 -12.70 -8.94 9.42
N SER A 105 -12.79 -10.16 9.98
CA SER A 105 -11.85 -10.66 10.98
C SER A 105 -10.65 -11.30 10.31
N PHE A 106 -9.46 -10.91 10.75
CA PHE A 106 -8.19 -11.47 10.31
C PHE A 106 -7.33 -11.86 11.52
N THR A 107 -6.38 -12.75 11.28
CA THR A 107 -5.38 -13.14 12.27
C THR A 107 -4.01 -12.74 11.75
N ILE A 108 -3.35 -11.80 12.42
CA ILE A 108 -1.93 -11.56 12.20
C ILE A 108 -1.19 -12.74 12.83
N SER A 109 -0.46 -13.49 11.99
CA SER A 109 0.48 -14.50 12.47
C SER A 109 1.88 -13.91 12.52
N LYS A 110 2.66 -14.27 13.55
CA LYS A 110 4.04 -13.76 13.71
C LYS A 110 4.89 -13.96 12.46
N ASP A 111 4.79 -15.12 11.82
CA ASP A 111 5.61 -15.48 10.66
C ASP A 111 5.20 -14.77 9.37
N GLN A 112 4.06 -14.06 9.37
CA GLN A 112 3.60 -13.30 8.21
C GLN A 112 4.21 -11.90 8.15
N VAL A 113 4.77 -11.38 9.24
CA VAL A 113 5.25 -9.99 9.32
C VAL A 113 6.76 -9.97 9.34
N THR A 114 7.36 -9.51 8.24
CA THR A 114 8.82 -9.43 8.09
C THR A 114 9.33 -7.99 8.22
N GLN A 115 8.46 -7.01 7.97
CA GLN A 115 8.83 -5.60 7.92
C GLN A 115 7.84 -4.75 8.71
N ILE A 116 8.35 -3.85 9.56
CA ILE A 116 7.51 -3.00 10.42
C ILE A 116 8.01 -1.56 10.42
N ALA A 117 7.19 -0.65 9.88
CA ALA A 117 7.36 0.79 10.04
C ALA A 117 6.62 1.28 11.30
N LYS A 118 7.25 2.14 12.10
CA LYS A 118 6.71 2.64 13.37
C LYS A 118 6.58 4.14 13.33
N ILE A 119 5.37 4.67 13.47
CA ILE A 119 5.08 6.09 13.30
C ILE A 119 4.33 6.60 14.52
N ILE A 120 4.88 7.65 15.14
CA ILE A 120 4.17 8.46 16.12
C ILE A 120 3.70 9.73 15.40
N LEU A 121 2.38 9.92 15.31
CA LEU A 121 1.77 11.14 14.81
C LEU A 121 1.35 12.01 15.99
N TYR A 122 1.72 13.29 15.95
CA TYR A 122 1.27 14.25 16.95
C TYR A 122 0.55 15.43 16.32
N ALA A 123 -0.48 15.91 17.00
CA ALA A 123 -1.25 17.09 16.61
C ALA A 123 -1.24 18.12 17.74
N VAL A 124 -1.02 19.38 17.38
CA VAL A 124 -1.08 20.54 18.26
C VAL A 124 -1.95 21.63 17.61
N PRO A 125 -2.75 22.40 18.36
CA PRO A 125 -3.66 23.42 17.81
C PRO A 125 -2.96 24.76 17.51
N TYR A 126 -1.63 24.78 17.52
CA TYR A 126 -0.79 25.96 17.38
C TYR A 126 0.46 25.60 16.57
N ASP A 127 1.27 26.61 16.22
CA ASP A 127 2.52 26.37 15.50
C ASP A 127 3.55 25.66 16.40
N PRO A 128 3.99 24.43 16.09
CA PRO A 128 4.83 23.65 16.99
C PRO A 128 6.20 24.32 17.18
N PRO A 129 6.71 24.37 18.43
CA PRO A 129 8.07 24.82 18.72
C PRO A 129 9.12 24.11 17.87
N GLN A 130 10.25 24.79 17.62
CA GLN A 130 11.33 24.25 16.78
C GLN A 130 11.85 22.88 17.27
N GLU A 131 11.96 22.69 18.59
CA GLU A 131 12.36 21.41 19.18
C GLU A 131 11.48 20.23 18.70
N PHE A 132 10.18 20.47 18.49
CA PHE A 132 9.26 19.42 18.04
C PHE A 132 9.53 19.08 16.57
N ARG A 133 9.77 20.11 15.75
CA ARG A 133 10.06 19.98 14.31
C ARG A 133 11.41 19.32 14.06
N ASP A 134 12.40 19.62 14.89
CA ASP A 134 13.74 19.04 14.82
C ASP A 134 13.76 17.58 15.25
N THR A 135 12.79 17.18 16.08
CA THR A 135 12.64 15.79 16.54
C THR A 135 11.94 14.93 15.48
N LYS A 136 12.71 14.47 14.48
CA LYS A 136 12.20 13.65 13.37
C LYS A 136 12.00 12.17 13.72
N HIS A 137 12.67 11.68 14.76
CA HIS A 137 12.66 10.26 15.13
C HIS A 137 13.00 10.03 16.61
N LEU A 138 12.77 8.80 17.07
CA LEU A 138 13.33 8.25 18.29
C LEU A 138 14.13 6.99 17.96
N GLU A 139 15.29 6.85 18.58
CA GLU A 139 15.97 5.56 18.67
C GLU A 139 15.61 4.88 20.00
N SER A 140 15.17 3.63 19.93
CA SER A 140 14.85 2.82 21.09
C SER A 140 15.62 1.50 21.04
N SER A 141 16.29 1.14 22.14
CA SER A 141 16.96 -0.16 22.25
C SER A 141 15.99 -1.35 22.16
N THR A 142 14.71 -1.17 22.48
CA THR A 142 13.69 -2.22 22.45
C THR A 142 12.78 -2.16 21.22
N SER A 143 12.63 -0.97 20.62
CA SER A 143 11.67 -0.75 19.51
C SER A 143 12.35 -0.36 18.20
N GLY A 144 13.66 -0.12 18.20
CA GLY A 144 14.42 0.42 17.07
C GLY A 144 14.02 1.86 16.73
N PHE A 145 14.13 2.20 15.44
CA PHE A 145 13.71 3.50 14.91
C PHE A 145 12.20 3.70 15.02
N ILE A 146 11.76 4.89 15.39
CA ILE A 146 10.36 5.29 15.34
C ILE A 146 10.29 6.68 14.72
N HIS A 147 9.53 6.83 13.64
CA HIS A 147 9.26 8.11 13.01
C HIS A 147 8.44 8.99 13.96
N ILE A 148 8.80 10.27 14.08
CA ILE A 148 7.96 11.29 14.70
C ILE A 148 7.58 12.29 13.62
N ILE A 149 6.28 12.49 13.44
CA ILE A 149 5.74 13.34 12.39
C ILE A 149 4.57 14.16 12.94
N ASN A 150 4.59 15.46 12.64
CA ASN A 150 3.43 16.31 12.89
C ASN A 150 2.28 15.93 11.94
N VAL A 151 1.04 15.92 12.41
CA VAL A 151 -0.10 15.54 11.57
C VAL A 151 -0.18 16.33 10.26
N LEU A 152 0.18 17.62 10.24
CA LEU A 152 0.16 18.44 9.02
C LEU A 152 1.21 17.99 8.01
N ASP A 153 2.40 17.60 8.49
CA ASP A 153 3.44 17.03 7.64
C ASP A 153 3.01 15.66 7.09
N TYR A 154 2.36 14.83 7.90
CA TYR A 154 1.78 13.56 7.44
C TYR A 154 0.70 13.75 6.37
N ILE A 155 -0.16 14.75 6.52
CA ILE A 155 -1.14 15.11 5.50
C ILE A 155 -0.44 15.50 4.19
N GLY A 156 0.60 16.33 4.26
CA GLY A 156 1.41 16.71 3.10
C GLY A 156 2.06 15.51 2.40
N ILE A 157 2.57 14.54 3.18
CA ILE A 157 3.06 13.26 2.66
C ILE A 157 1.95 12.52 1.92
N CYS A 158 0.78 12.32 2.54
CA CYS A 158 -0.35 11.60 1.93
C CYS A 158 -0.97 12.32 0.72
N GLN A 159 -0.82 13.65 0.62
CA GLN A 159 -1.23 14.43 -0.55
C GLN A 159 -0.25 14.28 -1.72
N SER A 160 1.03 14.05 -1.42
CA SER A 160 2.10 13.93 -2.41
C SER A 160 2.28 12.48 -2.88
N LEU A 161 2.19 11.53 -1.95
CA LEU A 161 2.42 10.11 -2.10
C LEU A 161 1.09 9.39 -1.94
N ILE A 162 0.54 8.83 -3.01
CA ILE A 162 -0.89 8.51 -3.04
C ILE A 162 -1.17 7.02 -3.27
N THR A 163 -0.13 6.19 -3.36
CA THR A 163 -0.28 4.73 -3.33
C THR A 163 0.34 4.17 -2.05
N PRO A 164 -0.18 3.03 -1.54
CA PRO A 164 0.39 2.37 -0.37
C PRO A 164 1.89 2.10 -0.50
N ALA A 165 2.30 1.65 -1.68
CA ALA A 165 3.70 1.37 -1.98
C ALA A 165 4.58 2.61 -1.83
N GLU A 166 4.11 3.79 -2.25
CA GLU A 166 4.90 5.03 -2.11
C GLU A 166 5.07 5.44 -0.66
N ILE A 167 4.02 5.28 0.16
CA ILE A 167 4.11 5.59 1.59
C ILE A 167 5.12 4.67 2.27
N TRP A 168 5.03 3.37 1.99
CA TRP A 168 5.99 2.40 2.52
C TRP A 168 7.43 2.75 2.13
N GLU A 169 7.68 2.92 0.83
CA GLU A 169 9.00 3.23 0.29
C GLU A 169 9.54 4.57 0.80
N TYR A 170 8.66 5.55 1.04
CA TYR A 170 9.04 6.82 1.65
C TYR A 170 9.48 6.66 3.10
N PHE A 171 8.80 5.85 3.90
CA PHE A 171 9.20 5.63 5.29
C PHE A 171 10.52 4.87 5.40
N ASP A 172 10.76 3.91 4.50
CA ASP A 172 12.04 3.22 4.38
C ASP A 172 13.19 4.18 4.00
N PHE A 173 12.96 5.01 2.97
CA PHE A 173 13.87 6.09 2.59
C PHE A 173 14.13 7.07 3.76
N ARG A 174 13.07 7.53 4.42
CA ARG A 174 13.14 8.51 5.50
C ARG A 174 13.94 7.99 6.67
N GLU A 175 13.76 6.73 7.07
CA GLU A 175 14.59 6.09 8.09
C GLU A 175 16.06 6.06 7.66
N THR A 176 16.33 5.60 6.44
CA THR A 176 17.69 5.49 5.88
C THR A 176 18.42 6.85 5.89
N VAL A 177 17.77 7.90 5.37
CA VAL A 177 18.36 9.25 5.31
C VAL A 177 18.59 9.84 6.70
N ILE A 178 17.61 9.72 7.61
CA ILE A 178 17.75 10.25 8.97
C ILE A 178 18.87 9.54 9.73
N ARG A 179 18.98 8.21 9.61
CA ARG A 179 20.06 7.44 10.24
C ARG A 179 21.43 7.82 9.69
N LYS A 180 21.53 8.07 8.38
CA LYS A 180 22.79 8.40 7.71
C LYS A 180 23.24 9.84 7.97
N TRP A 181 22.30 10.79 8.10
CA TRP A 181 22.61 12.21 8.34
C TRP A 181 21.69 12.88 9.39
N PRO A 182 21.73 12.44 10.66
CA PRO A 182 20.74 12.85 11.67
C PRO A 182 20.73 14.36 11.94
N GLU A 183 21.90 15.01 12.01
CA GLU A 183 22.00 16.45 12.26
C GLU A 183 21.50 17.32 11.10
N ARG A 184 21.61 16.82 9.85
CA ARG A 184 21.11 17.53 8.68
C ARG A 184 19.61 17.32 8.54
N ALA A 185 19.17 16.08 8.71
CA ALA A 185 17.76 15.72 8.60
C ALA A 185 16.88 16.42 9.66
N SER A 186 17.41 16.66 10.87
CA SER A 186 16.67 17.41 11.90
C SER A 186 16.42 18.87 11.52
N ARG A 187 17.32 19.50 10.75
CA ARG A 187 17.24 20.93 10.41
C ARG A 187 16.41 21.23 9.17
N ILE A 188 16.03 20.22 8.39
CA ILE A 188 15.23 20.41 7.19
C ILE A 188 13.76 20.11 7.43
N LYS A 189 12.90 20.76 6.64
CA LYS A 189 11.47 20.53 6.69
C LYS A 189 11.12 19.17 6.09
N GLU A 190 9.96 18.62 6.46
CA GLU A 190 9.49 17.35 5.89
C GLU A 190 9.28 17.47 4.38
N GLN A 191 8.85 18.64 3.89
CA GLN A 191 8.68 18.97 2.48
C GLN A 191 9.98 18.75 1.67
N ALA A 192 11.14 19.04 2.26
CA ALA A 192 12.44 18.79 1.62
C ALA A 192 12.74 17.29 1.52
N LEU A 193 12.45 16.50 2.56
CA LEU A 193 12.59 15.04 2.52
C LEU A 193 11.68 14.41 1.48
N VAL A 194 10.40 14.83 1.42
CA VAL A 194 9.47 14.38 0.38
C VAL A 194 9.99 14.78 -0.99
N GLY A 195 10.42 16.03 -1.19
CA GLY A 195 11.00 16.48 -2.45
C GLY A 195 12.22 15.67 -2.90
N GLN A 196 13.10 15.29 -1.97
CA GLN A 196 14.25 14.43 -2.25
C GLN A 196 13.82 13.01 -2.65
N PHE A 197 12.79 12.46 -1.99
CA PHE A 197 12.22 11.18 -2.39
C PHE A 197 11.64 11.24 -3.82
N LEU A 198 10.93 12.34 -4.15
CA LEU A 198 10.37 12.55 -5.48
C LEU A 198 11.46 12.71 -6.55
N SER A 199 12.57 13.38 -6.26
CA SER A 199 13.66 13.59 -7.23
C SER A 199 14.36 12.27 -7.61
N GLY A 200 14.28 11.25 -6.76
CA GLY A 200 14.99 9.98 -6.91
C GLY A 200 16.44 10.02 -6.43
N GLU A 201 16.89 11.14 -5.84
CA GLU A 201 18.23 11.29 -5.27
C GLU A 201 18.30 10.72 -3.85
N LEU A 202 17.99 9.42 -3.72
CA LEU A 202 17.76 8.76 -2.43
C LEU A 202 19.04 8.62 -1.57
N ASP A 203 20.21 8.61 -2.21
CA ASP A 203 21.51 8.35 -1.57
C ASP A 203 22.30 9.61 -1.19
N PHE A 204 21.75 10.79 -1.45
CA PHE A 204 22.35 12.08 -1.16
C PHE A 204 21.96 12.60 0.23
N TRP A 205 22.77 13.50 0.79
CA TRP A 205 22.42 14.09 2.08
C TRP A 205 21.22 15.03 1.92
N PRO A 206 20.40 15.19 2.97
CA PRO A 206 19.23 16.05 2.91
C PRO A 206 19.60 17.53 2.81
N GLU A 207 18.91 18.27 1.94
CA GLU A 207 19.05 19.71 1.75
C GLU A 207 17.71 20.41 1.52
N ALA A 208 17.65 21.70 1.85
CA ALA A 208 16.44 22.51 1.67
C ALA A 208 16.06 22.72 0.19
N HIS A 209 17.01 22.65 -0.75
CA HIS A 209 16.72 22.87 -2.17
C HIS A 209 15.75 21.81 -2.72
N TYR A 210 15.69 20.61 -2.13
CA TYR A 210 14.77 19.57 -2.55
C TYR A 210 13.29 19.97 -2.44
N GLU A 211 12.93 20.99 -1.63
CA GLU A 211 11.56 21.54 -1.57
C GLU A 211 11.04 21.96 -2.96
N SER A 212 11.92 22.34 -3.90
CA SER A 212 11.53 22.71 -5.26
C SER A 212 10.96 21.53 -6.06
N TYR A 213 11.43 20.30 -5.83
CA TYR A 213 10.89 19.10 -6.48
C TYR A 213 9.47 18.81 -6.01
N LEU A 214 9.17 19.05 -4.72
CA LEU A 214 7.80 18.93 -4.23
C LEU A 214 6.88 20.01 -4.84
N THR A 215 7.39 21.23 -4.99
CA THR A 215 6.59 22.37 -5.49
C THR A 215 6.33 22.27 -7.00
N SER A 216 7.31 21.79 -7.77
CA SER A 216 7.17 21.52 -9.21
C SER A 216 6.48 20.18 -9.50
N HIS A 217 6.18 19.37 -8.48
CA HIS A 217 5.60 18.04 -8.70
C HIS A 217 4.19 18.13 -9.30
N SER A 218 4.06 17.62 -10.52
CA SER A 218 2.77 17.51 -11.21
C SER A 218 2.09 16.19 -10.84
N ASN A 219 1.03 16.27 -10.03
CA ASN A 219 0.28 15.10 -9.58
C ASN A 219 -0.86 14.76 -10.55
N ASP A 220 -0.52 14.12 -11.67
CA ASP A 220 -1.46 13.60 -12.68
C ASP A 220 -2.21 12.36 -12.16
N LEU A 221 -3.10 12.60 -11.19
CA LEU A 221 -3.94 11.58 -10.54
C LEU A 221 -4.72 10.75 -11.56
N GLU A 222 -5.22 11.39 -12.61
CA GLU A 222 -6.04 10.72 -13.61
C GLU A 222 -5.25 9.64 -14.35
N SER A 223 -3.96 9.85 -14.64
CA SER A 223 -3.18 8.86 -15.40
C SER A 223 -3.02 7.50 -14.70
N PHE A 224 -3.15 7.42 -13.37
CA PHE A 224 -2.90 6.19 -12.63
C PHE A 224 -3.94 5.83 -11.56
N ASN A 225 -4.93 6.69 -11.31
CA ASN A 225 -6.01 6.37 -10.38
C ASN A 225 -6.87 5.19 -10.91
N ILE A 226 -6.79 4.06 -10.20
CA ILE A 226 -7.59 2.85 -10.40
C ILE A 226 -8.57 2.59 -9.25
N MET A 227 -8.72 3.51 -8.30
CA MET A 227 -9.63 3.35 -7.16
C MET A 227 -11.07 3.04 -7.57
N PRO A 228 -11.65 3.62 -8.64
CA PRO A 228 -12.98 3.23 -9.09
C PRO A 228 -13.09 1.74 -9.46
N PHE A 229 -12.02 1.17 -10.05
CA PHE A 229 -11.94 -0.26 -10.37
C PHE A 229 -11.78 -1.10 -9.10
N LEU A 230 -10.89 -0.71 -8.17
CA LEU A 230 -10.68 -1.42 -6.91
C LEU A 230 -11.92 -1.40 -6.01
N ASN A 231 -12.66 -0.29 -5.96
CA ASN A 231 -13.93 -0.21 -5.25
C ASN A 231 -14.99 -1.14 -5.89
N GLY A 232 -14.98 -1.27 -7.22
CA GLY A 232 -15.83 -2.23 -7.93
C GLY A 232 -15.54 -3.69 -7.56
N LEU A 233 -14.26 -4.06 -7.42
CA LEU A 233 -13.84 -5.37 -6.91
C LEU A 233 -14.34 -5.63 -5.48
N GLN A 234 -14.60 -4.60 -4.69
CA GLN A 234 -15.03 -4.75 -3.29
C GLN A 234 -16.55 -4.92 -3.18
N GLU A 235 -17.32 -4.29 -4.07
CA GLU A 235 -18.77 -4.16 -3.91
C GLU A 235 -19.58 -5.14 -4.76
N ARG A 236 -18.97 -5.78 -5.77
CA ARG A 236 -19.70 -6.52 -6.82
C ARG A 236 -19.19 -7.93 -7.08
N LEU A 237 -18.58 -8.57 -6.08
CA LEU A 237 -18.12 -9.95 -6.22
C LEU A 237 -19.30 -10.92 -6.14
N THR A 238 -19.51 -11.65 -7.23
CA THR A 238 -20.40 -12.81 -7.24
C THR A 238 -19.54 -14.06 -7.27
N PRO A 239 -19.73 -15.02 -6.33
CA PRO A 239 -19.02 -16.28 -6.38
C PRO A 239 -19.30 -17.02 -7.69
N VAL A 240 -18.25 -17.53 -8.33
CA VAL A 240 -18.40 -18.34 -9.53
C VAL A 240 -18.79 -19.75 -9.11
N GLN A 241 -19.94 -20.25 -9.59
CA GLN A 241 -20.37 -21.63 -9.31
C GLN A 241 -19.29 -22.62 -9.75
N GLY A 242 -18.92 -23.54 -8.85
CA GLY A 242 -17.89 -24.56 -9.11
C GLY A 242 -16.45 -24.14 -8.77
N ALA A 243 -16.19 -22.89 -8.39
CA ALA A 243 -14.90 -22.48 -7.86
C ALA A 243 -14.87 -22.70 -6.33
N ALA A 244 -13.81 -23.32 -5.82
CA ALA A 244 -13.54 -23.36 -4.38
C ALA A 244 -13.12 -21.95 -3.94
N GLN A 245 -14.06 -21.16 -3.41
CA GLN A 245 -13.82 -19.80 -2.95
C GLN A 245 -13.99 -19.72 -1.43
N GLY A 246 -12.94 -19.25 -0.75
CA GLY A 246 -13.03 -18.78 0.62
C GLY A 246 -13.67 -17.40 0.71
N GLU A 247 -14.27 -17.10 1.86
CA GLU A 247 -15.04 -15.87 2.14
C GLU A 247 -14.27 -14.57 1.84
N PHE A 248 -12.93 -14.60 1.83
CA PHE A 248 -12.06 -13.43 1.61
C PHE A 248 -10.97 -13.65 0.54
N ASP A 249 -11.15 -14.56 -0.42
CA ASP A 249 -10.10 -14.84 -1.42
C ASP A 249 -9.72 -13.63 -2.28
N TYR A 250 -10.63 -12.68 -2.50
CA TYR A 250 -10.35 -11.44 -3.23
C TYR A 250 -9.26 -10.56 -2.59
N TYR A 251 -8.99 -10.73 -1.28
CA TYR A 251 -7.88 -10.04 -0.61
C TYR A 251 -6.52 -10.45 -1.19
N LYS A 252 -6.39 -11.66 -1.76
CA LYS A 252 -5.15 -12.06 -2.47
C LYS A 252 -4.89 -11.14 -3.66
N ILE A 253 -5.95 -10.85 -4.43
CA ILE A 253 -5.88 -9.97 -5.60
C ILE A 253 -5.64 -8.51 -5.18
N LEU A 254 -6.41 -8.00 -4.22
CA LEU A 254 -6.25 -6.61 -3.76
C LEU A 254 -4.86 -6.32 -3.17
N ARG A 255 -4.24 -7.31 -2.51
CA ARG A 255 -2.87 -7.19 -1.98
C ARG A 255 -1.85 -6.95 -3.09
N GLU A 256 -2.01 -7.57 -4.25
CA GLU A 256 -1.09 -7.35 -5.37
C GLU A 256 -1.27 -5.95 -5.98
N PHE A 257 -2.51 -5.46 -6.07
CA PHE A 257 -2.77 -4.07 -6.50
C PHE A 257 -2.21 -3.03 -5.52
N ALA A 258 -2.31 -3.26 -4.22
CA ALA A 258 -1.82 -2.33 -3.20
C ALA A 258 -0.30 -2.16 -3.21
N GLN A 259 0.45 -3.15 -3.70
CA GLN A 259 1.91 -3.09 -3.80
C GLN A 259 2.41 -2.26 -4.99
N LEU A 260 1.53 -1.80 -5.88
CA LEU A 260 1.90 -1.07 -7.09
C LEU A 260 2.19 0.41 -6.78
N ASN A 261 3.29 0.92 -7.34
CA ASN A 261 3.57 2.36 -7.33
C ASN A 261 2.79 3.05 -8.46
N ARG A 262 2.84 4.38 -8.54
CA ARG A 262 2.10 5.14 -9.56
C ARG A 262 2.49 4.82 -11.01
N ALA A 263 3.74 4.45 -11.28
CA ALA A 263 4.17 4.07 -12.62
C ALA A 263 3.59 2.71 -13.01
N ASP A 264 3.63 1.75 -12.09
CA ASP A 264 3.02 0.44 -12.24
C ASP A 264 1.50 0.58 -12.49
N LEU A 265 0.82 1.42 -11.69
CA LEU A 265 -0.60 1.69 -11.82
C LEU A 265 -0.99 2.38 -13.13
N ARG A 266 -0.13 3.29 -13.65
CA ARG A 266 -0.33 3.90 -14.96
C ARG A 266 -0.30 2.85 -16.06
N ALA A 267 0.74 2.01 -16.06
CA ALA A 267 0.85 0.92 -17.01
C ALA A 267 -0.36 -0.03 -16.90
N LEU A 268 -0.77 -0.38 -15.69
CA LEU A 268 -1.93 -1.22 -15.44
C LEU A 268 -3.22 -0.59 -16.01
N LYS A 269 -3.46 0.68 -15.72
CA LYS A 269 -4.63 1.41 -16.20
C LYS A 269 -4.69 1.48 -17.71
N GLU A 270 -3.55 1.69 -18.39
CA GLU A 270 -3.48 1.64 -19.85
C GLU A 270 -3.96 0.30 -20.41
N ARG A 271 -3.56 -0.82 -19.80
CA ARG A 271 -3.97 -2.17 -20.26
C ARG A 271 -5.43 -2.44 -19.95
N LEU A 272 -5.92 -2.01 -18.80
CA LEU A 272 -7.33 -2.11 -18.45
C LEU A 272 -8.22 -1.33 -19.43
N LEU A 273 -7.89 -0.05 -19.68
CA LEU A 273 -8.63 0.81 -20.62
C LEU A 273 -8.56 0.29 -22.05
N TRP A 274 -7.40 -0.22 -22.46
CA TRP A 274 -7.23 -0.89 -23.75
C TRP A 274 -8.17 -2.10 -23.86
N CYS A 275 -8.18 -2.98 -22.86
CA CYS A 275 -9.00 -4.18 -22.86
C CYS A 275 -10.51 -3.85 -22.92
N LEU A 276 -10.95 -2.84 -22.17
CA LEU A 276 -12.32 -2.32 -22.23
C LEU A 276 -12.71 -1.85 -23.64
N LYS A 277 -11.85 -1.07 -24.30
CA LYS A 277 -12.09 -0.59 -25.67
C LYS A 277 -12.16 -1.75 -26.67
N THR A 278 -11.23 -2.70 -26.56
CA THR A 278 -11.19 -3.90 -27.41
C THR A 278 -12.48 -4.71 -27.28
N CYS A 279 -12.96 -4.96 -26.05
CA CYS A 279 -14.21 -5.68 -25.83
C CYS A 279 -15.44 -4.95 -26.39
N GLN A 280 -15.45 -3.61 -26.36
CA GLN A 280 -16.52 -2.82 -26.98
C GLN A 280 -16.52 -2.91 -28.49
N SER A 281 -15.34 -2.92 -29.13
CA SER A 281 -15.23 -3.10 -30.58
C SER A 281 -15.52 -4.52 -31.06
N GLY A 282 -15.49 -5.52 -30.15
CA GLY A 282 -15.60 -6.94 -30.51
C GLY A 282 -14.38 -7.48 -31.26
N GLU A 283 -13.25 -6.77 -31.20
CA GLU A 283 -12.00 -7.17 -31.86
C GLU A 283 -11.41 -8.40 -31.16
N MET A 284 -11.13 -9.46 -31.94
CA MET A 284 -10.37 -10.60 -31.45
C MET A 284 -8.88 -10.27 -31.46
N THR A 285 -8.26 -10.27 -30.30
CA THR A 285 -6.84 -9.91 -30.17
C THR A 285 -6.20 -10.60 -28.97
N LYS A 286 -4.87 -10.71 -29.01
CA LYS A 286 -4.11 -11.33 -27.92
C LYS A 286 -4.20 -10.50 -26.63
N PRO A 287 -4.11 -11.13 -25.44
CA PRO A 287 -4.11 -10.45 -24.15
C PRO A 287 -2.99 -9.42 -24.03
N SER A 288 -3.21 -8.44 -23.17
CA SER A 288 -2.19 -7.45 -22.80
C SER A 288 -1.76 -7.66 -21.35
N ARG A 289 -0.46 -7.53 -21.08
CA ARG A 289 0.11 -7.87 -19.77
C ARG A 289 1.15 -6.87 -19.31
N ILE A 290 1.40 -6.86 -18.01
CA ILE A 290 2.53 -6.20 -17.37
C ILE A 290 3.14 -7.16 -16.34
N ALA A 291 4.46 -7.16 -16.23
CA ALA A 291 5.17 -7.83 -15.15
C ALA A 291 5.82 -6.78 -14.27
N VAL A 292 5.75 -6.96 -12.95
CA VAL A 292 6.34 -6.06 -11.97
C VAL A 292 7.38 -6.84 -11.16
N PRO A 293 8.65 -6.90 -11.63
CA PRO A 293 9.69 -7.70 -10.98
C PRO A 293 9.89 -7.37 -9.50
N ARG A 294 9.75 -6.08 -9.13
CA ARG A 294 9.86 -5.59 -7.74
C ARG A 294 8.90 -6.32 -6.78
N THR A 295 7.68 -6.59 -7.22
CA THR A 295 6.65 -7.29 -6.41
C THR A 295 6.57 -8.78 -6.74
N ASN A 296 7.31 -9.24 -7.76
CA ASN A 296 7.29 -10.60 -8.29
C ASN A 296 5.87 -11.07 -8.64
N CYS A 297 5.09 -10.16 -9.24
CA CYS A 297 3.72 -10.39 -9.69
C CYS A 297 3.52 -9.85 -11.10
N GLY A 298 2.86 -10.65 -11.95
CA GLY A 298 2.33 -10.20 -13.23
C GLY A 298 0.84 -9.87 -13.17
N PHE A 299 0.37 -9.11 -14.16
CA PHE A 299 -1.03 -8.82 -14.40
C PHE A 299 -1.34 -9.00 -15.88
N VAL A 300 -2.33 -9.82 -16.20
CA VAL A 300 -2.80 -10.05 -17.57
C VAL A 300 -4.27 -9.66 -17.74
N PHE A 301 -4.54 -8.91 -18.80
CA PHE A 301 -5.86 -8.42 -19.18
C PHE A 301 -6.30 -9.09 -20.48
N ILE A 302 -7.40 -9.82 -20.39
CA ILE A 302 -7.86 -10.76 -21.43
C ILE A 302 -9.20 -10.23 -21.97
N PRO A 303 -9.23 -9.67 -23.19
CA PRO A 303 -10.49 -9.30 -23.82
C PRO A 303 -11.23 -10.57 -24.22
N VAL A 304 -12.48 -10.73 -23.77
CA VAL A 304 -13.33 -11.90 -24.07
C VAL A 304 -14.35 -11.53 -25.14
N PRO A 305 -14.20 -12.06 -26.37
CA PRO A 305 -15.18 -11.87 -27.44
C PRO A 305 -16.56 -12.45 -27.08
N ALA A 306 -17.60 -11.98 -27.77
CA ALA A 306 -18.99 -12.40 -27.51
C ALA A 306 -19.22 -13.91 -27.61
N GLU A 307 -18.51 -14.56 -28.55
CA GLU A 307 -18.56 -15.98 -28.84
C GLU A 307 -17.97 -16.88 -27.73
N PHE A 308 -17.11 -16.36 -26.84
CA PHE A 308 -16.47 -17.14 -25.76
C PHE A 308 -17.02 -16.82 -24.37
N ARG A 309 -18.15 -16.11 -24.28
CA ARG A 309 -18.73 -15.70 -22.98
C ARG A 309 -19.26 -16.86 -22.13
N ASN A 310 -19.53 -18.02 -22.74
CA ASN A 310 -20.16 -19.14 -22.04
C ASN A 310 -19.17 -20.01 -21.24
N ASP A 311 -17.86 -19.95 -21.53
CA ASP A 311 -16.81 -20.61 -20.74
C ASP A 311 -15.52 -19.76 -20.69
N PRO A 312 -15.55 -18.58 -20.03
CA PRO A 312 -14.38 -17.70 -19.95
C PRO A 312 -13.34 -18.20 -18.94
N LEU A 313 -13.72 -19.09 -18.01
CA LEU A 313 -12.88 -19.45 -16.87
C LEU A 313 -11.68 -20.32 -17.28
N SER A 314 -11.93 -21.37 -18.05
CA SER A 314 -10.88 -22.31 -18.49
C SER A 314 -9.82 -21.58 -19.33
N GLY A 315 -10.26 -20.76 -20.30
CA GLY A 315 -9.38 -19.95 -21.12
C GLY A 315 -8.62 -18.89 -20.32
N MET A 316 -9.28 -18.23 -19.37
CA MET A 316 -8.63 -17.26 -18.49
C MET A 316 -7.51 -17.90 -17.67
N ILE A 317 -7.75 -19.06 -17.05
CA ILE A 317 -6.75 -19.76 -16.24
C ILE A 317 -5.54 -20.16 -17.10
N ALA A 318 -5.78 -20.72 -18.29
CA ALA A 318 -4.72 -21.10 -19.21
C ALA A 318 -3.84 -19.91 -19.64
N ILE A 319 -4.47 -18.80 -20.04
CA ILE A 319 -3.75 -17.58 -20.43
C ILE A 319 -2.98 -16.99 -19.25
N THR A 320 -3.57 -16.99 -18.06
CA THR A 320 -2.92 -16.49 -16.84
C THR A 320 -1.72 -17.35 -16.45
N ARG A 321 -1.82 -18.68 -16.58
CA ARG A 321 -0.70 -19.60 -16.36
C ARG A 321 0.43 -19.34 -17.36
N ALA A 322 0.10 -19.16 -18.65
CA ALA A 322 1.08 -18.86 -19.68
C ALA A 322 1.80 -17.52 -19.43
N ALA A 323 1.06 -16.47 -19.04
CA ALA A 323 1.64 -15.16 -18.73
C ALA A 323 2.63 -15.25 -17.55
N LYS A 324 2.22 -15.91 -16.47
CA LYS A 324 3.06 -16.18 -15.30
C LYS A 324 4.34 -16.93 -15.66
N TYR A 325 4.22 -17.93 -16.53
CA TYR A 325 5.34 -18.76 -16.96
C TYR A 325 6.34 -17.96 -17.81
N GLU A 326 5.85 -17.22 -18.80
CA GLU A 326 6.69 -16.44 -19.72
C GLU A 326 7.43 -15.30 -19.00
N ASP A 327 6.76 -14.61 -18.07
CA ASP A 327 7.37 -13.54 -17.26
C ASP A 327 8.23 -14.06 -16.10
N LYS A 328 8.23 -15.37 -15.84
CA LYS A 328 8.94 -15.99 -14.72
C LYS A 328 8.54 -15.45 -13.35
N MET A 329 7.25 -15.17 -13.17
CA MET A 329 6.71 -14.60 -11.94
C MET A 329 6.27 -15.69 -10.95
N ALA A 330 6.36 -15.41 -9.65
CA ALA A 330 5.80 -16.28 -8.60
C ALA A 330 4.29 -16.11 -8.43
N ARG A 331 3.74 -14.95 -8.82
CA ARG A 331 2.31 -14.63 -8.77
C ARG A 331 1.83 -14.02 -10.07
N GLU A 332 0.55 -14.23 -10.39
CA GLU A 332 -0.10 -13.62 -11.55
C GLU A 332 -1.58 -13.33 -11.25
N VAL A 333 -2.04 -12.12 -11.57
CA VAL A 333 -3.45 -11.74 -11.53
C VAL A 333 -4.00 -11.72 -12.97
N GLY A 334 -4.89 -12.65 -13.27
CA GLY A 334 -5.62 -12.66 -14.54
C GLY A 334 -6.95 -11.92 -14.42
N THR A 335 -7.24 -11.05 -15.38
CA THR A 335 -8.51 -10.32 -15.49
C THR A 335 -9.10 -10.50 -16.88
N ALA A 336 -10.13 -11.33 -16.99
CA ALA A 336 -10.91 -11.51 -18.20
C ALA A 336 -12.09 -10.54 -18.23
N ILE A 337 -12.25 -9.80 -19.32
CA ILE A 337 -13.25 -8.74 -19.45
C ILE A 337 -14.16 -9.05 -20.62
N SER A 338 -15.47 -9.05 -20.41
CA SER A 338 -16.46 -9.20 -21.47
C SER A 338 -17.43 -8.02 -21.47
N TYR A 339 -17.95 -7.63 -22.64
CA TYR A 339 -18.85 -6.48 -22.78
C TYR A 339 -20.32 -6.91 -22.95
N ASN A 340 -21.10 -6.79 -21.88
CA ASN A 340 -22.53 -7.09 -21.84
C ASN A 340 -23.34 -5.80 -21.73
N LYS A 341 -23.51 -5.12 -22.87
CA LYS A 341 -24.13 -3.78 -22.98
C LYS A 341 -25.35 -3.64 -22.05
N PRO A 342 -25.40 -2.61 -21.18
CA PRO A 342 -24.48 -1.47 -21.09
C PRO A 342 -23.27 -1.68 -20.15
N TYR A 343 -23.04 -2.88 -19.65
CA TYR A 343 -22.04 -3.18 -18.61
C TYR A 343 -20.84 -3.97 -19.13
N PHE A 344 -19.82 -4.05 -18.30
CA PHE A 344 -18.71 -4.99 -18.48
C PHE A 344 -18.73 -6.00 -17.33
N ASP A 345 -18.54 -7.27 -17.66
CA ASP A 345 -18.29 -8.30 -16.68
C ASP A 345 -16.80 -8.58 -16.61
N MET A 346 -16.27 -8.64 -15.39
CA MET A 346 -14.88 -8.90 -15.12
C MET A 346 -14.76 -10.15 -14.26
N LEU A 347 -14.01 -11.12 -14.78
CA LEU A 347 -13.66 -12.33 -14.07
C LEU A 347 -12.18 -12.24 -13.68
N HIS A 348 -11.89 -12.56 -12.43
CA HIS A 348 -10.53 -12.50 -11.91
C HIS A 348 -10.05 -13.89 -11.49
N CYS A 349 -8.76 -14.15 -11.71
CA CYS A 349 -8.07 -15.28 -11.11
C CYS A 349 -6.73 -14.84 -10.54
N PHE A 350 -6.28 -15.59 -9.54
CA PHE A 350 -4.99 -15.38 -8.90
C PHE A 350 -4.24 -16.71 -8.86
N LEU A 351 -3.04 -16.71 -9.41
CA LEU A 351 -2.14 -17.87 -9.40
C LEU A 351 -0.93 -17.55 -8.52
N GLU A 352 -0.64 -18.44 -7.57
CA GLU A 352 0.51 -18.30 -6.67
C GLU A 352 1.21 -19.65 -6.50
N PHE A 353 2.41 -19.76 -7.06
CA PHE A 353 3.30 -20.91 -6.91
C PHE A 353 4.71 -20.56 -7.42
N PRO A 354 5.79 -21.17 -6.91
CA PRO A 354 7.14 -20.95 -7.41
C PRO A 354 7.22 -21.19 -8.92
N TRP A 355 8.00 -20.37 -9.63
CA TRP A 355 8.26 -20.63 -11.04
C TRP A 355 9.16 -21.87 -11.18
N ALA A 356 8.79 -22.75 -12.11
CA ALA A 356 9.54 -23.94 -12.46
C ALA A 356 9.38 -24.18 -13.97
N THR A 357 10.36 -24.81 -14.61
CA THR A 357 10.29 -25.20 -16.02
C THR A 357 9.15 -26.16 -16.28
N ASP A 358 8.42 -25.94 -17.36
CA ASP A 358 7.25 -26.71 -17.79
C ASP A 358 7.37 -27.00 -19.30
N PRO A 359 7.95 -28.15 -19.68
CA PRO A 359 8.21 -28.48 -21.08
C PRO A 359 6.94 -28.57 -21.94
N GLU A 360 5.83 -29.01 -21.34
CA GLU A 360 4.53 -29.11 -22.03
C GLU A 360 4.01 -27.70 -22.35
N LEU A 361 3.99 -26.81 -21.36
CA LEU A 361 3.60 -25.42 -21.58
C LEU A 361 4.53 -24.68 -22.55
N GLU A 362 5.84 -24.95 -22.51
CA GLU A 362 6.78 -24.41 -23.49
C GLU A 362 6.47 -24.84 -24.92
N GLN A 363 6.13 -26.12 -25.10
CA GLN A 363 5.76 -26.63 -26.42
C GLN A 363 4.45 -25.98 -26.89
N GLU A 364 3.42 -25.94 -26.03
CA GLU A 364 2.14 -25.30 -26.33
C GLU A 364 2.30 -23.82 -26.74
N MET A 365 3.12 -23.07 -26.00
CA MET A 365 3.37 -21.64 -26.28
C MET A 365 4.18 -21.42 -27.57
N ARG A 366 5.04 -22.38 -27.96
CA ARG A 366 5.77 -22.33 -29.25
C ARG A 366 4.86 -22.65 -30.43
N GLU A 367 3.98 -23.64 -30.28
CA GLU A 367 3.05 -24.08 -31.33
C GLU A 367 1.88 -23.11 -31.51
N SER A 368 1.39 -22.51 -30.42
CA SER A 368 0.27 -21.57 -30.40
C SER A 368 0.59 -20.36 -29.52
N PRO A 369 1.25 -19.32 -30.06
CA PRO A 369 1.64 -18.15 -29.29
C PRO A 369 0.40 -17.31 -28.94
N ILE A 370 -0.15 -17.53 -27.74
CA ILE A 370 -1.35 -16.85 -27.24
C ILE A 370 -1.07 -15.46 -26.65
N LEU A 371 0.19 -15.13 -26.36
CA LEU A 371 0.59 -13.85 -25.74
C LEU A 371 1.23 -12.89 -26.75
N ARG A 372 1.17 -11.60 -26.42
CA ARG A 372 1.93 -10.55 -27.12
C ARG A 372 3.36 -10.55 -26.61
N THR A 373 4.31 -10.22 -27.49
CA THR A 373 5.71 -9.98 -27.11
C THR A 373 5.78 -8.86 -26.07
N ALA A 374 6.41 -9.14 -24.94
CA ALA A 374 6.68 -8.15 -23.91
C ALA A 374 7.93 -7.32 -24.27
N ARG A 375 7.99 -6.10 -23.76
CA ARG A 375 9.17 -5.22 -23.82
C ARG A 375 9.51 -4.74 -22.42
N PHE A 376 10.79 -4.54 -22.17
CA PHE A 376 11.25 -3.91 -20.94
C PHE A 376 11.19 -2.39 -21.08
N GLU A 377 10.72 -1.71 -20.03
CA GLU A 377 10.59 -0.26 -20.00
C GLU A 377 10.91 0.24 -18.59
N ILE A 378 11.74 1.28 -18.48
CA ILE A 378 11.96 2.00 -17.23
C ILE A 378 10.98 3.16 -17.22
N ALA A 379 9.93 3.04 -16.41
CA ALA A 379 8.89 4.06 -16.33
C ALA A 379 9.30 5.17 -15.35
N GLN A 380 9.19 6.43 -15.80
CA GLN A 380 9.31 7.57 -14.89
C GLN A 380 8.15 7.58 -13.90
N ARG A 381 8.49 7.63 -12.61
CA ARG A 381 7.53 7.63 -11.53
C ARG A 381 6.90 9.00 -11.35
N TYR A 382 7.73 10.03 -11.18
CA TYR A 382 7.32 11.40 -10.90
C TYR A 382 7.54 12.30 -12.11
N LYS A 383 6.66 13.28 -12.27
CA LYS A 383 6.74 14.34 -13.28
C LYS A 383 6.89 15.68 -12.56
N PHE A 384 7.60 16.60 -13.19
CA PHE A 384 7.85 17.95 -12.69
C PHE A 384 7.57 18.96 -13.81
N ASP A 385 6.97 20.09 -13.46
CA ASP A 385 6.61 21.19 -14.37
C ASP A 385 7.74 22.21 -14.58
#